data_AF-A0A0G1IZG2-F1
#
_entry.id   AF-A0A0G1IZG2-F1
#
_cell.length_a   1.000
_cell.length_b   1.000
_cell.length_c   1.000
_cell.angle_alpha   90.00
_cell.angle_beta   90.00
_cell.angle_gamma   90.00
#
_symmetry.space_group_name_H-M   'P 1'
#
loop_
_entity.id
_entity.type
_entity.pdbx_description
1 polymer ?
#
loop_
_entity_poly.entity_id
_entity_poly.type
_entity_poly.pdbx_seq_one_letter_code
_entity_poly.pdbx_strand_id
1 'polypeptide(L)'
;MQTVSPYQVIKASGEKEDFSEEKIVKSLAASGMNVDTAAQTLDYLKRHVKPGITTHEIFGQVSGYLKETSRRDYINYGLKRAFMRLGPSGHPFERYMGDLLEKFGYETQVSVSLGGECVTHEIDCIAVKGDQTSFIECKYHNAPGTKTDVQVVMYTYARFLDIE
;
A
#
# COMPACT_ATOMS: atom_id res chain seq x y z
N MET A 1 5.29 4.29 27.73
CA MET A 1 4.63 3.09 28.30
C MET A 1 3.44 2.77 27.43
N GLN A 2 3.40 1.60 26.79
CA GLN A 2 2.20 1.15 26.07
C GLN A 2 1.10 0.91 27.10
N THR A 3 0.05 1.72 27.06
CA THR A 3 -1.21 1.37 27.72
C THR A 3 -1.77 0.16 26.98
N VAL A 4 -1.58 -1.03 27.55
CA VAL A 4 -2.17 -2.28 27.04
C VAL A 4 -3.68 -2.09 27.10
N SER A 5 -4.27 -1.84 25.93
CA SER A 5 -5.72 -1.67 25.82
C SER A 5 -6.36 -3.06 25.85
N PRO A 6 -7.48 -3.27 26.57
CA PRO A 6 -8.08 -4.60 26.75
C PRO A 6 -8.73 -5.18 25.47
N TYR A 7 -8.54 -4.54 24.32
CA TYR A 7 -9.19 -4.88 23.07
C TYR A 7 -8.24 -5.65 22.17
N GLN A 8 -8.61 -6.90 21.85
CA GLN A 8 -7.97 -7.64 20.77
C GLN A 8 -8.53 -7.19 19.41
N VAL A 9 -7.62 -7.01 18.45
CA VAL A 9 -7.90 -6.73 17.05
C VAL A 9 -7.59 -7.96 16.21
N ILE A 10 -8.48 -8.30 15.28
CA ILE A 10 -8.28 -9.39 14.31
C ILE A 10 -7.83 -8.79 12.97
N LYS A 11 -6.61 -9.13 12.55
CA LYS A 11 -6.06 -8.66 11.27
C LYS A 11 -6.70 -9.39 10.10
N ALA A 12 -6.53 -8.81 8.90
CA ALA A 12 -6.94 -9.47 7.66
C ALA A 12 -6.30 -10.86 7.47
N SER A 13 -5.14 -11.12 8.08
CA SER A 13 -4.49 -12.44 8.11
C SER A 13 -5.12 -13.44 9.09
N GLY A 14 -6.06 -13.02 9.94
CA GLY A 14 -6.60 -13.80 11.05
C GLY A 14 -5.77 -13.73 12.34
N GLU A 15 -4.56 -13.16 12.29
CA GLU A 15 -3.72 -12.92 13.47
C GLU A 15 -4.42 -11.97 14.45
N LYS A 16 -4.36 -12.31 15.74
CA LYS A 16 -4.87 -11.49 16.84
C LYS A 16 -3.74 -10.70 17.44
N GLU A 17 -3.94 -9.40 17.64
CA GLU A 17 -3.00 -8.53 18.32
C GLU A 17 -3.73 -7.53 19.22
N ASP A 18 -3.01 -6.96 20.18
CA ASP A 18 -3.58 -5.91 21.02
C ASP A 18 -3.81 -4.63 20.20
N PHE A 19 -4.93 -3.96 20.48
CA PHE A 19 -5.21 -2.65 19.91
C PHE A 19 -4.09 -1.67 20.26
N SER A 20 -3.51 -1.05 19.23
CA SER A 20 -2.41 -0.11 19.35
C SER A 20 -2.80 1.24 18.76
N GLU A 21 -2.97 2.24 19.62
CA GLU A 21 -3.20 3.63 19.21
C GLU A 21 -2.07 4.14 18.30
N GLU A 22 -0.83 3.76 18.61
CA GLU A 22 0.34 4.10 17.80
C GLU A 22 0.22 3.60 16.36
N LYS A 23 -0.24 2.36 16.14
CA LYS A 23 -0.46 1.83 14.79
C LYS A 23 -1.56 2.58 14.04
N ILE A 24 -2.62 2.99 14.74
CA ILE A 24 -3.69 3.80 14.14
C ILE A 24 -3.13 5.16 13.73
N VAL A 25 -2.45 5.87 14.62
CA VAL A 25 -1.86 7.19 14.33
C VAL A 25 -0.89 7.11 13.16
N LYS A 26 0.00 6.10 13.14
CA LYS A 26 0.90 5.86 12.00
C LYS A 26 0.14 5.65 10.69
N SER A 27 -0.95 4.88 10.71
CA SER A 27 -1.77 4.66 9.51
C SER A 27 -2.46 5.94 9.03
N LEU A 28 -2.96 6.77 9.94
CA LEU A 28 -3.59 8.06 9.61
C LEU A 28 -2.55 9.02 9.02
N ALA A 29 -1.39 9.16 9.67
CA ALA A 29 -0.29 10.01 9.22
C ALA A 29 0.26 9.60 7.84
N ALA A 30 0.40 8.29 7.59
CA ALA A 30 0.82 7.76 6.28
C ALA A 30 -0.17 8.11 5.15
N SER A 31 -1.41 8.47 5.49
CA SER A 31 -2.41 8.93 4.52
C SER A 31 -2.37 10.46 4.30
N GLY A 32 -1.38 11.15 4.85
CA GLY A 32 -1.20 12.60 4.72
C GLY A 32 -2.12 13.44 5.62
N MET A 33 -2.75 12.84 6.62
CA MET A 33 -3.55 13.59 7.61
C MET A 33 -2.66 14.44 8.51
N ASN A 34 -3.12 15.64 8.84
CA ASN A 34 -2.49 16.47 9.86
C ASN A 34 -2.72 15.90 11.27
N VAL A 35 -1.97 16.42 12.24
CA VAL A 35 -1.99 15.94 13.62
C VAL A 35 -3.37 16.08 14.27
N ASP A 36 -4.05 17.20 14.05
CA ASP A 36 -5.34 17.49 14.68
C ASP A 36 -6.46 16.55 14.18
N THR A 37 -6.58 16.37 12.86
CA THR A 37 -7.54 15.44 12.27
C THR A 37 -7.23 14.01 12.68
N ALA A 38 -5.95 13.62 12.75
CA ALA A 38 -5.56 12.29 13.19
C ALA A 38 -5.94 12.03 14.66
N ALA A 39 -5.74 13.01 15.54
CA ALA A 39 -6.13 12.94 16.95
C ALA A 39 -7.66 12.82 17.11
N GLN A 40 -8.43 13.67 16.41
CA GLN A 40 -9.90 13.62 16.44
C GLN A 40 -10.44 12.28 15.92
N THR A 41 -9.83 11.74 14.86
CA THR A 41 -10.20 10.44 14.29
C THR A 41 -9.88 9.30 15.25
N LEU A 42 -8.75 9.36 15.95
CA LEU A 42 -8.39 8.39 16.99
C LEU A 42 -9.40 8.43 18.15
N ASP A 43 -9.76 9.61 18.64
CA ASP A 43 -10.74 9.78 19.71
C ASP A 43 -12.14 9.33 19.30
N TYR A 44 -12.52 9.54 18.03
CA TYR A 44 -13.71 8.93 17.47
C TYR A 44 -13.61 7.40 17.52
N LEU A 45 -12.53 6.81 16.98
CA LEU A 45 -12.36 5.36 16.92
C LEU A 45 -12.40 4.73 18.32
N LYS A 46 -11.71 5.31 19.31
CA LYS A 46 -11.67 4.81 20.70
C LYS A 46 -13.05 4.68 21.34
N ARG A 47 -14.00 5.54 20.97
CA ARG A 47 -15.40 5.49 21.45
C ARG A 47 -16.23 4.37 20.80
N HIS A 48 -15.77 3.80 19.69
CA HIS A 48 -16.52 2.83 18.88
C HIS A 48 -15.84 1.47 18.74
N VAL A 49 -14.59 1.33 19.20
CA VAL A 49 -13.85 0.07 19.23
C VAL A 49 -14.48 -0.87 20.27
N LYS A 50 -14.59 -2.15 19.89
CA LYS A 50 -15.10 -3.24 20.73
C LYS A 50 -14.09 -4.40 20.73
N PRO A 51 -14.09 -5.26 21.76
CA PRO A 51 -13.26 -6.47 21.76
C PRO A 51 -13.55 -7.34 20.53
N GLY A 52 -12.51 -7.85 19.88
CA GLY A 52 -12.63 -8.70 18.70
C GLY A 52 -12.87 -7.95 17.39
N ILE A 53 -12.78 -6.61 17.40
CA ILE A 53 -12.92 -5.80 16.18
C ILE A 53 -11.88 -6.22 15.13
N THR A 54 -12.31 -6.32 13.89
CA THR A 54 -11.40 -6.62 12.78
C THR A 54 -10.74 -5.34 12.26
N THR A 55 -9.54 -5.46 11.68
CA THR A 55 -8.94 -4.35 10.92
C THR A 55 -9.82 -3.84 9.78
N HIS A 56 -10.74 -4.68 9.27
CA HIS A 56 -11.71 -4.27 8.27
C HIS A 56 -12.75 -3.31 8.85
N GLU A 57 -13.29 -3.62 10.03
CA GLU A 57 -14.23 -2.77 10.76
C GLU A 57 -13.59 -1.47 11.23
N ILE A 58 -12.34 -1.52 11.73
CA ILE A 58 -11.57 -0.31 12.07
C ILE A 58 -11.48 0.62 10.86
N PHE A 59 -11.09 0.08 9.69
CA PHE A 59 -11.05 0.86 8.46
C PHE A 59 -12.43 1.44 8.11
N GLY A 60 -13.51 0.66 8.27
CA GLY A 60 -14.88 1.11 8.01
C GLY A 60 -15.30 2.28 8.91
N GLN A 61 -15.02 2.20 10.21
CA GLN A 61 -15.33 3.25 11.18
C GLN A 61 -14.54 4.53 10.86
N VAL A 62 -13.23 4.42 10.65
CA VAL A 62 -12.38 5.58 10.29
C VAL A 62 -12.84 6.19 8.97
N SER A 63 -13.06 5.39 7.94
CA SER A 63 -13.48 5.87 6.62
C SER A 63 -14.86 6.53 6.67
N GLY A 64 -15.80 5.99 7.44
CA GLY A 64 -17.11 6.60 7.67
C GLY A 64 -17.00 7.97 8.36
N TYR A 65 -16.20 8.07 9.41
CA TYR A 65 -15.94 9.34 10.09
C TYR A 65 -15.30 10.38 9.17
N LEU A 66 -14.28 10.00 8.41
CA LEU A 66 -13.60 10.90 7.48
C LEU A 66 -14.51 11.35 6.35
N LYS A 67 -15.44 10.50 5.88
CA LYS A 67 -16.39 10.86 4.83
C LYS A 67 -17.24 12.07 5.21
N GLU A 68 -17.62 12.16 6.49
CA GLU A 68 -18.46 13.25 7.02
C GLU A 68 -17.66 14.48 7.45
N THR A 69 -16.36 14.32 7.77
CA THR A 69 -15.54 15.39 8.38
C THR A 69 -14.49 15.98 7.45
N SER A 70 -13.95 15.20 6.51
CA SER A 70 -12.92 15.64 5.57
C SER A 70 -12.91 14.78 4.30
N ARG A 71 -13.47 15.32 3.21
CA ARG A 71 -13.47 14.65 1.90
C ARG A 71 -12.05 14.31 1.42
N ARG A 72 -11.07 15.18 1.67
CA ARG A 72 -9.67 14.96 1.27
C ARG A 72 -9.10 13.74 2.00
N ASP A 73 -9.25 13.70 3.32
CA ASP A 73 -8.68 12.61 4.13
C ASP A 73 -9.40 11.29 3.89
N TYR A 74 -10.71 11.34 3.63
CA TYR A 74 -11.49 10.17 3.18
C TYR A 74 -10.91 9.55 1.90
N ILE A 75 -10.64 10.38 0.88
CA ILE A 75 -10.07 9.93 -0.39
C ILE A 75 -8.69 9.33 -0.14
N ASN A 76 -7.82 10.06 0.56
CA ASN A 76 -6.44 9.63 0.79
C ASN A 76 -6.35 8.32 1.60
N TYR A 77 -7.11 8.21 2.69
CA TYR A 77 -7.16 7.00 3.52
C TYR A 77 -7.70 5.80 2.73
N GLY A 78 -8.60 6.05 1.78
CA GLY A 78 -9.18 5.03 0.90
C GLY A 78 -8.26 4.54 -0.23
N LEU A 79 -7.18 5.26 -0.57
CA LEU A 79 -6.35 4.98 -1.76
C LEU A 79 -5.84 3.55 -1.80
N LYS A 80 -5.33 3.02 -0.68
CA LYS A 80 -4.84 1.63 -0.61
C LYS A 80 -5.92 0.61 -1.03
N ARG A 81 -7.17 0.81 -0.60
CA ARG A 81 -8.28 -0.06 -0.99
C ARG A 81 -8.76 0.21 -2.42
N ALA A 82 -8.60 1.44 -2.92
CA ALA A 82 -8.90 1.75 -4.31
C ALA A 82 -7.96 1.00 -5.27
N PHE A 83 -6.66 0.92 -4.96
CA PHE A 83 -5.71 0.12 -5.73
C PHE A 83 -6.10 -1.35 -5.81
N MET A 84 -6.52 -1.95 -4.70
CA MET A 84 -6.97 -3.36 -4.66
C MET A 84 -8.18 -3.64 -5.57
N ARG A 85 -8.92 -2.59 -6.00
CA ARG A 85 -10.09 -2.70 -6.90
C ARG A 85 -9.72 -2.59 -8.38
N LEU A 86 -8.44 -2.43 -8.73
CA LEU A 86 -7.98 -2.46 -10.12
C LEU A 86 -8.22 -3.82 -10.80
N GLY A 87 -8.59 -4.84 -10.03
CA GLY A 87 -8.88 -6.18 -10.51
C GLY A 87 -7.85 -7.18 -10.03
N PRO A 88 -7.95 -8.45 -10.46
CA PRO A 88 -7.00 -9.50 -10.12
C PRO A 88 -5.73 -9.48 -10.97
N SER A 89 -5.74 -8.81 -12.14
CA SER A 89 -4.54 -8.66 -12.97
C SER A 89 -3.61 -7.58 -12.41
N GLY A 90 -2.29 -7.80 -12.53
CA GLY A 90 -1.26 -6.81 -12.19
C GLY A 90 -1.14 -5.70 -13.23
N HIS A 91 -1.45 -5.99 -14.48
CA HIS A 91 -1.26 -5.10 -15.62
C HIS A 91 -1.88 -3.69 -15.51
N PRO A 92 -3.10 -3.48 -14.95
CA PRO A 92 -3.60 -2.13 -14.69
C PRO A 92 -2.75 -1.35 -13.69
N PHE A 93 -2.18 -2.04 -12.69
CA PHE A 93 -1.28 -1.44 -11.71
C PHE A 93 0.08 -1.09 -12.33
N GLU A 94 0.62 -1.95 -13.19
CA GLU A 94 1.85 -1.68 -13.96
C GLU A 94 1.73 -0.40 -14.80
N ARG A 95 0.62 -0.26 -15.54
CA ARG A 95 0.32 0.96 -16.31
C ARG A 95 0.19 2.19 -15.44
N TYR A 96 -0.53 2.07 -14.33
CA TYR A 96 -0.66 3.16 -13.37
C TYR A 96 0.71 3.61 -12.84
N MET A 97 1.62 2.68 -12.56
CA MET A 97 2.97 3.01 -12.09
C MET A 97 3.78 3.75 -13.17
N GLY A 98 3.69 3.33 -14.43
CA GLY A 98 4.26 4.06 -15.57
C GLY A 98 3.72 5.49 -15.65
N ASP A 99 2.39 5.63 -15.75
CA ASP A 99 1.71 6.94 -15.82
C ASP A 99 2.08 7.87 -14.64
N LEU A 100 2.22 7.30 -13.44
CA LEU A 100 2.62 8.04 -12.24
C LEU A 100 4.05 8.56 -12.35
N LEU A 101 4.99 7.72 -12.78
CA LEU A 101 6.39 8.10 -12.95
C LEU A 101 6.56 9.16 -14.05
N GLU A 102 5.76 9.10 -15.12
CA GLU A 102 5.72 10.15 -16.14
C GLU A 102 5.34 11.51 -15.55
N LYS A 103 4.40 11.56 -14.58
CA LYS A 103 4.09 12.81 -13.86
C LYS A 103 5.26 13.33 -13.02
N PHE A 104 6.21 12.47 -12.66
CA PHE A 104 7.45 12.85 -11.99
C PHE A 104 8.62 13.11 -12.96
N GLY A 105 8.36 13.15 -14.27
CA GLY A 105 9.33 13.50 -15.31
C GLY A 105 10.24 12.35 -15.73
N TYR A 106 9.77 11.11 -15.60
CA TYR A 106 10.40 9.94 -16.22
C TYR A 106 9.81 9.71 -17.61
N GLU A 107 10.61 9.17 -18.53
CA GLU A 107 10.11 8.46 -19.70
C GLU A 107 9.86 7.01 -19.31
N THR A 108 8.70 6.45 -19.65
CA THR A 108 8.35 5.09 -19.20
C THR A 108 7.95 4.16 -20.35
N GLN A 109 8.23 2.88 -20.17
CA GLN A 109 7.73 1.79 -20.99
C GLN A 109 7.19 0.70 -20.05
N VAL A 110 6.07 0.08 -20.41
CA VAL A 110 5.37 -0.91 -19.56
C VAL A 110 5.28 -2.23 -20.32
N SER A 111 5.41 -3.35 -19.59
CA SER A 111 5.38 -4.73 -20.12
C SER A 111 6.43 -4.96 -21.24
N VAL A 112 7.69 -4.68 -20.94
CA VAL A 112 8.81 -4.75 -21.90
C VAL A 112 9.47 -6.12 -21.85
N SER A 113 9.57 -6.82 -22.99
CA SER A 113 10.42 -8.01 -23.10
C SER A 113 11.85 -7.59 -23.46
N LEU A 114 12.82 -7.95 -22.61
CA LEU A 114 14.23 -7.59 -22.76
C LEU A 114 15.10 -8.84 -22.66
N GLY A 115 16.06 -8.98 -23.58
CA GLY A 115 17.05 -10.06 -23.52
C GLY A 115 18.12 -9.76 -22.48
N GLY A 116 18.29 -10.66 -21.51
CA GLY A 116 19.45 -10.70 -20.62
C GLY A 116 20.59 -11.55 -21.20
N GLU A 117 21.68 -11.69 -20.45
CA GLU A 117 22.81 -12.53 -20.80
C GLU A 117 22.41 -14.02 -20.93
N CYS A 118 21.56 -14.50 -20.02
CA CYS A 118 21.14 -15.90 -19.96
C CYS A 118 19.76 -16.13 -20.59
N VAL A 119 18.77 -15.29 -20.28
CA VAL A 119 17.37 -15.48 -20.72
C VAL A 119 16.66 -14.15 -21.01
N THR A 120 15.53 -14.23 -21.72
CA THR A 120 14.63 -13.08 -21.89
C THR A 120 13.77 -12.88 -20.64
N HIS A 121 13.68 -11.64 -20.17
CA HIS A 121 12.86 -11.22 -19.03
C HIS A 121 11.72 -10.29 -19.47
N GLU A 122 10.56 -10.40 -18.83
CA GLU A 122 9.47 -9.42 -18.95
C GLU A 122 9.54 -8.38 -17.84
N ILE A 123 9.90 -7.15 -18.16
CA ILE A 123 10.00 -6.06 -17.19
C ILE A 123 8.69 -5.30 -17.14
N ASP A 124 8.05 -5.29 -15.96
CA ASP A 124 6.77 -4.64 -15.75
C ASP A 124 6.81 -3.15 -16.12
N CYS A 125 7.86 -2.43 -15.70
CA CYS A 125 8.08 -1.05 -16.13
C CYS A 125 9.58 -0.71 -16.21
N ILE A 126 9.99 -0.06 -17.29
CA ILE A 126 11.29 0.60 -17.41
C ILE A 126 11.04 2.10 -17.32
N ALA A 127 11.74 2.79 -16.42
CA ALA A 127 11.62 4.23 -16.23
C ALA A 127 13.00 4.90 -16.35
N VAL A 128 13.09 5.91 -17.21
CA VAL A 128 14.33 6.64 -17.51
C VAL A 128 14.20 8.10 -17.11
N LYS A 129 15.18 8.65 -16.40
CA LYS A 129 15.26 10.09 -16.09
C LYS A 129 16.70 10.54 -16.01
N GLY A 130 17.10 11.36 -16.99
CA GLY A 130 18.50 11.77 -17.13
C GLY A 130 19.38 10.57 -17.51
N ASP A 131 20.41 10.31 -16.71
CA ASP A 131 21.32 9.16 -16.83
C ASP A 131 20.86 7.94 -16.01
N GLN A 132 19.75 8.05 -15.28
CA GLN A 132 19.21 6.97 -14.48
C GLN A 132 18.18 6.15 -15.26
N THR A 133 18.45 4.85 -15.42
CA THR A 133 17.48 3.84 -15.87
C THR A 133 17.09 2.96 -14.69
N SER A 134 15.78 2.77 -14.48
CA SER A 134 15.23 1.93 -13.41
C SER A 134 14.40 0.79 -14.02
N PHE A 135 14.75 -0.44 -13.67
CA PHE A 135 13.96 -1.63 -13.96
C PHE A 135 13.02 -1.90 -12.77
N ILE A 136 11.72 -1.86 -13.01
CA ILE A 136 10.70 -1.87 -11.96
C ILE A 136 9.85 -3.13 -12.11
N GLU A 137 9.76 -3.88 -11.02
CA GLU A 137 8.84 -5.02 -10.84
C GLU A 137 7.65 -4.58 -9.98
N CYS A 138 6.44 -4.73 -10.51
CA CYS A 138 5.18 -4.35 -9.88
C CYS A 138 4.52 -5.55 -9.18
N LYS A 139 4.93 -5.85 -7.96
CA LYS A 139 4.28 -6.91 -7.17
C LYS A 139 2.95 -6.46 -6.54
N TYR A 140 1.87 -6.58 -7.30
CA TYR A 140 0.52 -6.20 -6.90
C TYR A 140 -0.24 -7.30 -6.11
N HIS A 141 -1.01 -6.88 -5.10
CA HIS A 141 -1.91 -7.73 -4.32
C HIS A 141 -3.31 -7.10 -4.27
N ASN A 142 -4.33 -7.81 -4.71
CA ASN A 142 -5.72 -7.35 -4.73
C ASN A 142 -6.51 -7.67 -3.44
N ALA A 143 -5.86 -8.25 -2.44
CA ALA A 143 -6.48 -8.60 -1.15
C ALA A 143 -5.65 -8.05 0.03
N PRO A 144 -6.32 -7.63 1.12
CA PRO A 144 -5.63 -7.23 2.33
C PRO A 144 -5.03 -8.45 3.05
N GLY A 145 -3.96 -8.24 3.80
CA GLY A 145 -3.31 -9.28 4.60
C GLY A 145 -2.17 -10.01 3.88
N THR A 146 -2.10 -9.92 2.56
CA THR A 146 -0.97 -10.44 1.77
C THR A 146 0.22 -9.50 1.85
N LYS A 147 1.42 -10.08 1.92
CA LYS A 147 2.71 -9.36 1.90
C LYS A 147 3.52 -9.85 0.71
N THR A 148 4.40 -8.98 0.21
CA THR A 148 5.45 -9.39 -0.72
C THR A 148 6.57 -10.07 0.07
N ASP A 149 6.88 -11.30 -0.30
CA ASP A 149 7.88 -12.13 0.38
C ASP A 149 9.31 -11.77 -0.05
N VAL A 150 10.30 -12.09 0.79
CA VAL A 150 11.73 -11.87 0.51
C VAL A 150 12.19 -12.59 -0.77
N GLN A 151 11.58 -13.74 -1.09
CA GLN A 151 11.85 -14.48 -2.32
C GLN A 151 11.59 -13.62 -3.57
N VAL A 152 10.57 -12.75 -3.54
CA VAL A 152 10.27 -11.85 -4.67
C VAL A 152 11.43 -10.88 -4.87
N VAL A 153 11.96 -10.30 -3.79
CA VAL A 153 13.08 -9.36 -3.86
C VAL A 153 14.35 -10.06 -4.39
N MET A 154 14.65 -11.25 -3.88
CA MET A 154 15.80 -12.05 -4.36
C MET A 154 15.66 -12.42 -5.84
N TYR A 155 14.46 -12.79 -6.27
CA TYR A 155 14.16 -13.07 -7.67
C TYR A 155 14.33 -11.83 -8.55
N THR A 156 13.75 -10.69 -8.17
CA THR A 156 13.91 -9.43 -8.90
C THR A 156 15.38 -9.02 -9.00
N TYR A 157 16.17 -9.19 -7.94
CA TYR A 157 17.60 -8.88 -7.97
C TYR A 157 18.36 -9.80 -8.93
N ALA A 158 18.11 -11.11 -8.91
CA ALA A 158 18.75 -12.04 -9.85
C ALA A 158 18.42 -11.73 -11.32
N ARG A 159 17.19 -11.27 -11.61
CA ARG A 159 16.81 -10.82 -12.95
C ARG A 159 17.53 -9.55 -13.36
N PHE A 160 17.66 -8.60 -12.44
CA PHE A 160 18.43 -7.38 -12.67
C PHE A 160 19.89 -7.70 -13.02
N LEU A 161 20.54 -8.60 -12.29
CA LEU A 161 21.92 -9.02 -12.57
C LEU A 161 22.10 -9.66 -13.96
N ASP A 162 21.06 -10.30 -14.52
CA ASP A 162 21.11 -10.90 -15.86
C ASP A 162 20.87 -9.87 -16.97
N ILE A 163 20.43 -8.66 -16.63
CA ILE A 163 20.03 -7.61 -17.58
C ILE A 163 21.05 -6.46 -17.65
N GLU A 164 21.69 -6.14 -16.51
CA GLU A 164 22.56 -4.96 -16.37
C GLU A 164 23.84 -4.99 -17.22
#